data_AF-A0A0B3AJK2-F1
#
_entry.id   AF-A0A0B3AJK2-F1
#
_cell.length_a   1.000
_cell.length_b   1.000
_cell.length_c   1.000
_cell.angle_alpha   90.00
_cell.angle_beta   90.00
_cell.angle_gamma   90.00
#
_symmetry.space_group_name_H-M   'P 1'
#
loop_
_entity.id
_entity.type
_entity.pdbx_description
1 polymer ?
#
loop_
_entity_poly.entity_id
_entity_poly.type
_entity_poly.pdbx_seq_one_letter_code
_entity_poly.pdbx_strand_id
1 'polypeptide(L)'
;MESGGEKLGPFLLKALSCHQLLILREISKTRGETSTALLTRISREKSIPLSTLKLNFKKLKSSGAVTHENSRPVRLNKTGMLILRILEESP
;
A
#
# COMPACT_ATOMS: atom_id res chain seq x y z
N MET A 1 17.91 -15.70 -21.22
CA MET A 1 16.68 -14.87 -21.32
C MET A 1 16.46 -14.29 -19.94
N GLU A 2 16.92 -13.05 -19.71
CA GLU A 2 16.59 -12.33 -18.47
C GLU A 2 15.09 -12.09 -18.47
N SER A 3 14.39 -12.61 -17.47
CA SER A 3 12.94 -12.47 -17.37
C SER A 3 12.65 -11.05 -16.92
N GLY A 4 11.84 -10.31 -17.68
CA GLY A 4 11.49 -8.91 -17.38
C GLY A 4 10.94 -8.67 -15.95
N GLY A 5 10.55 -9.72 -15.23
CA GLY A 5 10.13 -9.68 -13.82
C GLY A 5 11.24 -9.33 -12.83
N GLU A 6 12.48 -9.75 -13.07
CA GLU A 6 13.60 -9.63 -12.11
C GLU A 6 13.99 -8.16 -11.82
N LYS A 7 13.68 -7.25 -12.75
CA LYS A 7 13.99 -5.81 -12.65
C LYS A 7 12.80 -4.97 -12.17
N LEU A 8 11.60 -5.53 -12.09
CA LEU A 8 10.39 -4.77 -11.72
C LEU A 8 10.30 -4.50 -10.22
N GLY A 9 10.71 -5.43 -9.37
CA GLY A 9 10.69 -5.26 -7.91
C GLY A 9 11.51 -4.06 -7.42
N PRO A 10 12.81 -3.98 -7.73
CA PRO A 10 13.65 -2.84 -7.35
C PRO A 10 13.17 -1.50 -7.93
N PHE A 11 12.59 -1.51 -9.13
CA PHE A 11 12.01 -0.32 -9.74
C PHE A 11 10.75 0.14 -9.00
N LEU A 12 9.84 -0.78 -8.66
CA LEU A 12 8.65 -0.51 -7.87
C LEU A 12 9.00 -0.03 -6.45
N LEU A 13 10.04 -0.59 -5.83
CA LEU A 13 10.58 -0.11 -4.54
C LEU A 13 11.11 1.32 -4.62
N LYS A 14 11.75 1.71 -5.73
CA LYS A 14 12.19 3.11 -5.94
C LYS A 14 11.01 4.05 -6.21
N ALA A 15 9.97 3.56 -6.88
CA ALA A 15 8.79 4.35 -7.22
C ALA A 15 7.82 4.54 -6.04
N LEU A 16 7.74 3.56 -5.13
CA LEU A 16 6.91 3.60 -3.93
C LEU A 16 7.73 4.03 -2.72
N SER A 17 7.30 5.09 -2.03
CA SER A 17 7.91 5.45 -0.75
C SER A 17 7.68 4.36 0.31
N CYS A 18 8.56 4.29 1.30
CA CYS A 18 8.45 3.35 2.43
C CYS A 18 7.09 3.40 3.14
N HIS A 19 6.48 4.59 3.23
CA HIS A 19 5.15 4.79 3.80
C HIS A 19 4.03 4.20 2.94
N GLN A 20 4.15 4.26 1.61
CA GLN A 20 3.16 3.65 0.70
C GLN A 20 3.23 2.13 0.80
N LEU A 21 4.43 1.55 0.86
CA LEU A 21 4.61 0.12 1.05
C LEU A 21 4.05 -0.35 2.39
N LEU A 22 4.32 0.39 3.47
CA LEU A 22 3.74 0.13 4.79
C LEU A 22 2.21 0.10 4.72
N ILE A 23 1.59 1.11 4.10
CA ILE A 23 0.13 1.18 3.96
C ILE A 23 -0.40 -0.03 3.17
N LEU A 24 0.22 -0.40 2.06
CA LEU A 24 -0.20 -1.56 1.26
C LEU A 24 -0.15 -2.85 2.09
N ARG A 25 0.95 -3.08 2.83
CA ARG A 25 1.11 -4.26 3.71
C ARG A 25 0.12 -4.29 4.87
N GLU A 26 -0.26 -3.14 5.41
CA GLU A 26 -1.25 -3.10 6.48
C GLU A 26 -2.68 -3.32 5.96
N ILE A 27 -2.98 -2.84 4.75
CA ILE A 27 -4.25 -3.13 4.08
C ILE A 27 -4.39 -4.63 3.79
N SER A 28 -3.30 -5.33 3.39
CA SER A 28 -3.37 -6.77 3.11
C SER A 28 -3.64 -7.64 4.35
N LYS A 29 -3.29 -7.15 5.54
CA LYS A 29 -3.46 -7.87 6.81
C LYS A 29 -4.82 -7.63 7.48
N THR A 30 -5.46 -6.51 7.21
CA THR A 30 -6.72 -6.15 7.86
C THR A 30 -7.94 -6.74 7.15
N ARG A 31 -8.98 -7.08 7.93
CA ARG A 31 -10.27 -7.53 7.41
C ARG A 31 -11.37 -6.63 7.97
N GLY A 32 -11.65 -5.52 7.29
CA GLY A 32 -12.83 -4.70 7.61
C GLY A 32 -12.56 -3.27 8.07
N GLU A 33 -11.30 -2.86 8.27
CA GLU A 33 -11.02 -1.48 8.68
C GLU A 33 -11.37 -0.47 7.59
N THR A 34 -11.93 0.67 7.99
CA THR A 34 -12.01 1.84 7.10
C THR A 34 -10.61 2.44 6.92
N SER A 35 -10.41 3.23 5.87
CA SER A 35 -9.15 3.95 5.67
C SER A 35 -8.79 4.83 6.86
N THR A 36 -9.78 5.48 7.50
CA THR A 36 -9.55 6.33 8.68
C THR A 36 -9.06 5.51 9.88
N ALA A 37 -9.70 4.37 10.16
CA ALA A 37 -9.31 3.50 11.25
C ALA A 37 -7.89 2.96 11.04
N LEU A 38 -7.61 2.42 9.84
CA LEU A 38 -6.30 1.89 9.48
C LEU A 38 -5.19 2.94 9.60
N LEU A 39 -5.37 4.13 9.02
CA LEU A 39 -4.33 5.17 9.06
C LEU A 39 -4.13 5.72 10.49
N THR A 40 -5.19 5.78 11.30
CA THR A 40 -5.09 6.20 12.70
C THR A 40 -4.33 5.18 13.53
N ARG A 41 -4.60 3.89 13.32
CA ARG A 41 -3.86 2.79 13.96
C ARG A 41 -2.38 2.83 13.59
N ILE A 42 -2.05 2.88 12.30
CA ILE A 42 -0.66 2.96 11.82
C ILE A 42 0.05 4.19 12.40
N SER A 43 -0.62 5.33 12.46
CA SER A 43 -0.06 6.56 13.02
C SER A 43 0.37 6.37 14.47
N ARG A 44 -0.47 5.72 15.28
CA ARG A 44 -0.17 5.43 16.69
C ARG A 44 0.92 4.38 16.85
N GLU A 45 0.81 3.26 16.14
CA GLU A 45 1.72 2.10 16.28
C GLU A 45 3.12 2.37 15.75
N LYS A 46 3.26 3.22 14.73
CA LYS A 46 4.52 3.49 14.03
C LYS A 46 5.06 4.90 14.25
N SER A 47 4.36 5.72 15.05
CA SER A 47 4.69 7.12 15.31
C SER A 47 4.86 7.96 14.04
N ILE A 48 4.12 7.64 12.98
CA ILE A 48 4.12 8.39 11.71
C ILE A 48 2.98 9.42 11.75
N PRO A 49 3.22 10.69 11.35
CA PRO A 49 2.16 11.69 11.32
C PRO A 49 0.97 11.25 10.44
N LEU A 50 -0.25 11.43 10.95
CA LEU A 50 -1.47 11.06 10.23
C LEU A 50 -1.59 11.80 8.89
N SER A 51 -1.11 13.04 8.80
CA SER A 51 -1.05 13.83 7.55
C SER A 51 -0.16 13.16 6.50
N THR A 52 1.02 12.65 6.90
CA THR A 52 1.92 11.88 6.04
C THR A 52 1.24 10.62 5.50
N LEU A 53 0.55 9.88 6.38
CA LEU A 53 -0.19 8.67 5.98
C LEU A 53 -1.34 8.98 5.03
N LYS A 54 -2.11 10.04 5.30
CA LYS A 54 -3.21 10.52 4.42
C LYS A 54 -2.70 10.92 3.03
N LEU A 55 -1.57 11.63 2.95
CA LEU A 55 -0.97 12.02 1.68
C LEU A 55 -0.55 10.79 0.86
N ASN A 56 0.11 9.83 1.48
CA ASN A 56 0.56 8.60 0.82
C ASN A 56 -0.61 7.70 0.42
N PHE A 57 -1.64 7.61 1.25
CA PHE A 57 -2.89 6.92 0.92
C PHE A 57 -3.58 7.55 -0.29
N LYS A 58 -3.65 8.88 -0.37
CA LYS A 58 -4.21 9.60 -1.52
C LYS A 58 -3.43 9.27 -2.81
N LYS A 59 -2.10 9.24 -2.75
CA LYS A 59 -1.26 8.85 -3.90
C LYS A 59 -1.54 7.41 -4.36
N LEU A 60 -1.64 6.46 -3.42
CA LEU A 60 -1.99 5.06 -3.72
C LEU A 60 -3.39 4.89 -4.31
N LYS A 61 -4.35 5.71 -3.86
CA LYS A 61 -5.69 5.75 -4.44
C LYS A 61 -5.64 6.28 -5.88
N SER A 62 -4.93 7.39 -6.10
CA SER A 62 -4.78 7.99 -7.44
C SER A 62 -4.06 7.07 -8.42
N SER A 63 -3.12 6.23 -7.96
CA SER A 63 -2.47 5.22 -8.81
C SER A 63 -3.34 3.99 -9.07
N GLY A 64 -4.54 3.92 -8.49
CA GLY A 64 -5.41 2.75 -8.58
C GLY A 64 -4.79 1.52 -7.95
N ALA A 65 -4.04 1.62 -6.84
CA ALA A 65 -3.56 0.45 -6.09
C ALA A 65 -4.54 0.04 -4.96
N VAL A 66 -5.39 0.98 -4.55
CA VAL A 66 -6.33 0.81 -3.43
C VAL A 66 -7.71 1.25 -3.86
N THR A 67 -8.71 0.44 -3.51
CA THR A 67 -10.13 0.80 -3.64
C THR A 67 -10.68 1.17 -2.27
N HIS A 68 -11.34 2.32 -2.21
CA HIS A 68 -12.12 2.78 -1.06
C HIS A 68 -13.42 3.34 -1.61
N GLU A 69 -14.53 2.77 -1.16
CA GLU A 69 -15.84 3.40 -1.26
C GLU A 69 -16.24 3.86 0.14
N ASN A 70 -16.93 5.00 0.24
CA ASN A 70 -17.26 5.60 1.54
C ASN A 70 -17.95 4.60 2.47
N SER A 71 -17.51 4.60 3.74
CA SER A 71 -17.95 3.67 4.80
C SER A 71 -17.67 2.18 4.54
N ARG A 72 -17.01 1.82 3.43
CA ARG A 72 -16.61 0.43 3.16
C ARG A 72 -15.17 0.17 3.61
N PRO A 73 -14.85 -1.09 3.95
CA PRO A 73 -13.48 -1.50 4.26
C PRO A 73 -12.50 -1.11 3.16
N VAL A 74 -11.33 -0.63 3.55
CA VAL A 74 -10.23 -0.41 2.61
C VAL A 74 -9.74 -1.76 2.08
N ARG A 75 -9.56 -1.87 0.76
CA ARG A 75 -9.05 -3.08 0.12
C ARG A 75 -8.05 -2.77 -0.96
N LEU A 76 -7.07 -3.66 -1.11
CA LEU A 76 -6.24 -3.69 -2.31
C LEU A 76 -7.10 -4.14 -3.49
N ASN A 77 -6.91 -3.50 -4.63
CA ASN A 77 -7.44 -4.04 -5.87
C ASN A 77 -6.42 -4.99 -6.51
N LYS A 78 -6.73 -5.49 -7.71
CA LYS A 78 -5.85 -6.41 -8.45
C LYS A 78 -4.43 -5.86 -8.62
N THR A 79 -4.30 -4.58 -8.94
CA THR A 79 -3.00 -3.91 -9.08
C THR A 79 -2.24 -3.82 -7.76
N GLY A 80 -2.90 -3.40 -6.67
CA GLY A 80 -2.29 -3.35 -5.35
C GLY A 80 -1.81 -4.71 -4.83
N MET A 81 -2.58 -5.77 -5.10
CA MET A 81 -2.18 -7.14 -4.78
C MET A 81 -0.97 -7.59 -5.61
N LEU A 82 -0.95 -7.27 -6.91
CA LEU A 82 0.17 -7.60 -7.79
C LEU A 82 1.46 -6.88 -7.35
N ILE A 83 1.36 -5.59 -7.02
CA ILE A 83 2.49 -4.81 -6.49
C ILE A 83 3.05 -5.49 -5.23
N LEU A 84 2.20 -5.85 -4.27
CA LEU A 84 2.69 -6.53 -3.06
C LEU A 84 3.36 -7.87 -3.35
N ARG A 85 2.79 -8.70 -4.22
CA ARG A 85 3.41 -9.99 -4.60
C ARG A 85 4.79 -9.80 -5.20
N ILE A 86 4.93 -8.89 -6.17
CA ILE A 86 6.23 -8.61 -6.80
C ILE A 86 7.25 -8.16 -5.74
N LEU A 87 6.82 -7.36 -4.77
CA LEU A 87 7.68 -6.86 -3.69
C LEU A 87 8.02 -7.90 -2.62
N GLU A 88 7.20 -8.94 -2.46
CA GLU A 88 7.43 -10.05 -1.53
C GLU A 88 8.23 -11.20 -2.17
N GLU A 89 8.15 -11.34 -3.49
CA GLU A 89 8.88 -12.34 -4.28
C GLU A 89 10.26 -11.84 -4.78
N SER A 90 10.54 -10.54 -4.64
CA SER A 90 11.86 -9.99 -4.94
C SER A 90 12.83 -10.28 -3.78
N PRO A 91 13.96 -11.00 -4.02
CA PRO A 91 14.92 -11.35 -2.99
C PRO A 91 15.65 -10.14 -2.38
#